data_AF-A0A969CPU7-F1
#
_entry.id   AF-A0A969CPU7-F1
#
_cell.length_a   1.000
_cell.length_b   1.000
_cell.length_c   1.000
_cell.angle_alpha   90.00
_cell.angle_beta   90.00
_cell.angle_gamma   90.00
#
_symmetry.space_group_name_H-M   'P 1'
#
loop_
_entity.id
_entity.type
_entity.pdbx_description
1 polymer ?
#
loop_
_entity_poly.entity_id
_entity_poly.type
_entity_poly.pdbx_seq_one_letter_code
_entity_poly.pdbx_strand_id
1 'polypeptide(L)' 'MPLPSYSFATVVEGFWCTVEGLGLTASAIAGAKKKAKAEAAEALLGMLHRLSLNKNEKFGVDREYQEQIN' A
#
# COMPACT_ATOMS: atom_id res chain seq x y z
N MET A 1 -0.83 15.22 8.69
CA MET A 1 -0.47 14.32 7.57
C MET A 1 -1.44 14.59 6.42
N PRO A 2 -1.00 14.63 5.15
CA PRO A 2 -1.90 14.78 4.02
C PRO A 2 -2.84 13.57 3.94
N LEU A 3 -4.13 13.83 3.67
CA LEU A 3 -5.12 12.78 3.45
C LEU A 3 -4.90 12.11 2.08
N PRO A 4 -5.21 10.81 1.94
CA PRO A 4 -5.15 10.14 0.64
C PRO A 4 -6.16 10.74 -0.34
N SER A 5 -5.74 10.91 -1.59
CA SER A 5 -6.57 11.41 -2.68
C SER A 5 -7.22 10.24 -3.42
N TYR A 6 -8.46 10.42 -3.86
CA TYR A 6 -9.21 9.40 -4.59
C TYR A 6 -9.72 9.95 -5.92
N SER A 7 -9.50 9.20 -6.99
CA SER A 7 -10.05 9.44 -8.33
C SER A 7 -10.93 8.28 -8.76
N PHE A 8 -12.00 8.58 -9.51
CA PHE A 8 -12.96 7.59 -9.97
C PHE A 8 -13.18 7.70 -11.48
N ALA A 9 -13.26 6.56 -12.15
CA ALA A 9 -13.71 6.44 -13.53
C ALA A 9 -14.78 5.35 -13.64
N THR A 10 -15.75 5.55 -14.53
CA THR A 10 -16.71 4.52 -14.89
C THR A 10 -16.17 3.72 -16.07
N VAL A 11 -16.14 2.39 -15.94
CA VAL A 11 -15.68 1.44 -16.96
C VAL A 11 -16.79 0.43 -17.25
N VAL A 12 -16.68 -0.32 -18.35
CA VAL A 12 -17.69 -1.34 -18.73
C VAL A 12 -17.91 -2.36 -17.60
N GLU A 13 -16.84 -2.69 -16.88
CA GLU A 13 -16.83 -3.68 -15.78
C GLU A 13 -17.27 -3.09 -14.41
N GLY A 14 -17.60 -1.80 -14.33
CA GLY A 14 -18.06 -1.14 -13.11
C GLY A 14 -17.38 0.20 -12.82
N PHE A 15 -16.89 0.37 -11.59
CA PHE A 15 -16.21 1.58 -11.14
C PHE A 15 -14.74 1.29 -10.90
N TRP A 16 -13.88 1.98 -11.65
CA TRP A 16 -12.45 2.03 -11.40
C TRP A 16 -12.17 3.13 -10.38
N CYS A 17 -11.46 2.79 -9.30
CA CYS A 17 -10.99 3.75 -8.31
C CYS A 17 -9.47 3.70 -8.21
N THR A 18 -8.84 4.87 -8.20
CA THR A 18 -7.41 5.04 -7.92
C THR A 18 -7.25 5.85 -6.65
N VAL A 19 -6.39 5.39 -5.74
CA VAL A 19 -6.02 6.08 -4.51
C VAL A 19 -4.54 6.40 -4.53
N GLU A 20 -4.19 7.62 -4.12
CA GLU A 20 -2.81 8.08 -3.98
C GLU A 20 -2.57 8.56 -2.55
N GLY A 21 -1.50 8.09 -1.93
CA GLY A 21 -1.11 8.48 -0.58
C GLY A 21 0.29 7.99 -0.23
N LEU A 22 1.04 8.80 0.53
CA LEU A 22 2.38 8.47 1.01
C LEU A 22 3.37 8.10 -0.11
N GLY A 23 3.22 8.70 -1.30
CA GLY A 23 4.06 8.42 -2.48
C GLY A 23 3.75 7.08 -3.16
N LEU A 24 2.63 6.45 -2.82
CA LEU A 24 2.16 5.22 -3.43
C LEU A 24 0.82 5.44 -4.12
N THR A 25 0.56 4.61 -5.12
CA THR A 25 -0.68 4.63 -5.89
C THR A 25 -1.19 3.21 -6.03
N ALA A 26 -2.47 3.02 -5.74
CA ALA A 26 -3.16 1.74 -5.89
C ALA A 26 -4.49 1.94 -6.61
N SER A 27 -4.98 0.92 -7.30
CA SER A 27 -6.25 0.97 -8.03
C SER A 27 -7.03 -0.33 -7.90
N ALA A 28 -8.36 -0.25 -7.99
CA ALA A 28 -9.25 -1.39 -7.98
C ALA A 28 -10.51 -1.14 -8.82
N ILE A 29 -11.12 -2.22 -9.32
CA ILE A 29 -12.39 -2.20 -10.05
C ILE A 29 -13.43 -2.96 -9.25
N ALA A 30 -14.60 -2.36 -9.03
CA ALA A 30 -15.73 -3.08 -8.47
C ALA A 30 -17.07 -2.59 -9.03
N GLY A 31 -18.11 -3.42 -8.91
CA GLY A 31 -19.47 -3.07 -9.35
C GLY A 31 -20.13 -1.90 -8.59
N ALA A 32 -19.53 -1.40 -7.51
CA ALA A 32 -20.02 -0.25 -6.76
C ALA A 32 -18.88 0.70 -6.36
N LYS A 33 -19.12 2.02 -6.44
CA LYS A 33 -18.12 3.06 -6.08
C LYS A 33 -17.52 2.87 -4.69
N LYS A 34 -18.34 2.53 -3.69
CA LYS A 34 -17.86 2.33 -2.31
C LYS A 34 -16.96 1.10 -2.20
N LYS A 35 -17.27 0.04 -2.94
CA LYS A 35 -16.47 -1.19 -2.97
C LYS A 35 -15.14 -0.96 -3.67
N ALA A 36 -15.14 -0.31 -4.84
CA ALA A 36 -13.92 0.05 -5.56
C ALA A 36 -12.99 0.92 -4.72
N LYS A 37 -13.56 1.87 -3.97
CA LYS A 37 -12.80 2.70 -3.02
C LYS A 37 -12.15 1.87 -1.91
N ALA A 38 -12.90 0.95 -1.30
CA ALA A 38 -12.40 0.10 -0.23
C ALA A 38 -11.26 -0.81 -0.72
N GLU A 39 -11.44 -1.47 -1.86
CA GLU A 39 -10.43 -2.36 -2.43
C GLU A 39 -9.16 -1.61 -2.85
N ALA A 40 -9.30 -0.40 -3.43
CA ALA A 40 -8.15 0.43 -3.76
C ALA A 40 -7.38 0.85 -2.49
N ALA A 41 -8.08 1.16 -1.40
CA ALA A 41 -7.47 1.49 -0.12
C ALA A 41 -6.78 0.27 0.53
N GLU A 42 -7.40 -0.91 0.49
CA GLU A 42 -6.78 -2.17 0.96
C GLU A 42 -5.51 -2.49 0.18
N ALA A 43 -5.51 -2.31 -1.14
CA ALA A 43 -4.32 -2.48 -1.97
C ALA A 43 -3.19 -1.51 -1.57
N LEU A 44 -3.51 -0.23 -1.32
CA LEU A 44 -2.54 0.76 -0.84
C LEU A 44 -1.97 0.37 0.54
N LEU A 45 -2.82 -0.07 1.47
CA LEU A 45 -2.40 -0.53 2.80
C LEU A 45 -1.51 -1.78 2.71
N GLY A 46 -1.82 -2.71 1.81
CA GLY A 46 -0.99 -3.88 1.54
C GLY A 46 0.42 -3.50 1.04
N MET A 47 0.51 -2.51 0.15
CA MET A 47 1.80 -1.97 -0.30
C MET A 47 2.58 -1.32 0.84
N LEU A 48 1.91 -0.52 1.67
CA LEU A 48 2.51 0.11 2.86
C LEU A 48 3.03 -0.94 3.85
N HIS A 49 2.24 -1.98 4.12
CA HIS A 49 2.63 -3.07 5.00
C HIS A 49 3.87 -3.79 4.47
N ARG A 50 3.91 -4.11 3.16
CA ARG A 50 5.08 -4.74 2.53
C ARG A 50 6.33 -3.86 2.61
N LEU A 51 6.21 -2.56 2.41
CA LEU A 51 7.34 -1.62 2.56
C LEU A 51 7.81 -1.54 4.01
N SER A 52 6.90 -1.60 4.98
CA SER A 52 7.26 -1.64 6.40
C SER A 52 8.05 -2.90 6.76
N LEU A 53 7.65 -4.06 6.22
CA LEU A 53 8.36 -5.33 6.44
C LEU A 53 9.74 -5.34 5.77
N ASN A 54 9.84 -4.88 4.51
CA ASN A 54 11.13 -4.79 3.80
C ASN A 54 12.13 -3.85 4.51
N LYS A 55 11.65 -2.83 5.23
CA LYS A 55 12.54 -1.98 6.06
C LYS A 55 13.09 -2.75 7.25
N ASN A 56 12.33 -3.68 7.81
CA ASN A 56 12.77 -4.47 8.97
C ASN A 56 13.84 -5.51 8.57
N GLU A 57 13.76 -6.08 7.37
CA GLU A 57 14.80 -7.00 6.85
C GLU A 57 16.14 -6.30 6.61
N LYS A 58 16.15 -5.01 6.27
CA LYS A 58 17.39 -4.23 6.11
C LYS A 58 18.00 -3.73 7.43
N PHE A 59 17.29 -3.80 8.55
CA PHE A 59 17.79 -3.45 9.88
C PHE A 59 17.99 -4.68 10.79
N GLY A 60 17.62 -5.88 10.33
CA GLY A 60 17.73 -7.15 11.04
C GLY A 60 19.02 -7.93 10.81
N VAL A 61 20.01 -7.40 10.07
CA VAL A 61 21.28 -8.10 9.76
C VAL A 61 22.51 -7.37 10.32
N ASP A 62 22.38 -6.69 11.45
CA ASP A 62 23.54 -6.01 12.09
C ASP A 62 23.64 -6.18 13.61
N ARG A 63 22.79 -7.02 14.25
CA ARG A 63 22.88 -7.25 15.71
C ARG A 63 23.54 -8.55 16.15
N GLU A 64 23.75 -9.52 15.26
CA GLU A 64 24.32 -10.83 15.65
C GLU A 64 25.77 -11.07 15.18
N TYR A 65 26.47 -10.06 14.63
CA TYR A 65 27.87 -10.20 14.20
C TYR A 65 28.91 -9.50 15.11
N GLN A 66 28.50 -8.89 16.23
CA GLN A 66 29.43 -8.22 17.17
C GLN A 66 29.74 -9.03 18.46
N GLU A 67 29.03 -10.14 18.74
CA GLU A 67 29.24 -10.95 19.96
C GLU A 67 30.03 -12.26 19.75
N GLN A 68 30.79 -12.38 18.65
CA GLN A 68 31.74 -13.50 18.44
C GLN A 68 33.20 -13.05 18.28
N ILE A 69 33.52 -11.77 18.56
CA ILE A 69 34.90 -11.26 18.57
C ILE A 69 35.23 -10.65 19.94
N ASN A 70 35.08 -11.45 21.00
CA ASN A 70 35.77 -11.25 22.27
C ASN A 70 36.04 -12.60 22.94
#